data_AF-A0A7V5JGA3-F1
#
_entry.id   AF-A0A7V5JGA3-F1
#
_cell.length_a   1.000
_cell.length_b   1.000
_cell.length_c   1.000
_cell.angle_alpha   90.00
_cell.angle_beta   90.00
_cell.angle_gamma   90.00
#
_symmetry.space_group_name_H-M   'P 1'
#
loop_
_entity.id
_entity.type
_entity.pdbx_description
1 polymer ?
#
loop_
_entity_poly.entity_id
_entity_poly.type
_entity_poly.pdbx_seq_one_letter_code
_entity_poly.pdbx_strand_id
1 'polypeptide(L)' 'GLKGCTTFRFNPEAFQGVLVKEKDLENTTYVFELEDGSRLEVKGNEEIEYDGEVHTAANLYDALKEGYYGKF' A
#
# COMPACT_ATOMS: atom_id res chain seq x y z
N GLY A 1 -7.18 5.56 13.49
CA GLY A 1 -7.41 4.26 12.88
C GLY A 1 -8.23 4.43 11.63
N LEU A 2 -7.60 4.28 10.47
CA LEU A 2 -8.23 4.26 9.15
C LEU A 2 -8.78 2.84 8.94
N LYS A 3 -10.03 2.75 8.48
CA LYS A 3 -10.75 1.51 8.27
C LYS A 3 -11.13 1.43 6.77
N GLY A 4 -11.05 0.24 6.19
CA GLY A 4 -11.36 -0.12 4.79
C GLY A 4 -10.71 0.71 3.67
N CYS A 5 -9.67 0.21 3.01
CA CYS A 5 -9.20 0.81 1.76
C CYS A 5 -9.07 -0.19 0.61
N THR A 6 -9.69 0.10 -0.53
CA THR A 6 -9.56 -0.72 -1.76
C THR A 6 -8.44 -0.12 -2.61
N THR A 7 -7.40 -0.90 -2.90
CA THR A 7 -6.16 -0.37 -3.48
C THR A 7 -6.17 -0.36 -5.01
N PHE A 8 -6.19 0.83 -5.63
CA PHE A 8 -5.96 0.99 -7.07
C PHE A 8 -4.49 1.33 -7.35
N ARG A 9 -3.89 0.64 -8.33
CA ARG A 9 -2.45 0.76 -8.67
C ARG A 9 -2.25 1.76 -9.81
N PHE A 10 -1.28 2.65 -9.66
CA PHE A 10 -0.52 3.19 -10.80
C PHE A 10 0.95 2.84 -10.56
N ASN A 11 1.40 1.68 -11.03
CA ASN A 11 2.84 1.41 -11.16
C ASN A 11 3.09 0.43 -12.32
N PRO A 12 3.37 0.93 -13.55
CA PRO A 12 3.27 0.11 -14.76
C PRO A 12 4.35 -0.98 -14.93
N GLU A 13 5.56 -0.91 -14.34
CA GLU A 13 6.66 -1.80 -14.78
C GLU A 13 7.74 -2.17 -13.73
N ALA A 14 7.39 -2.43 -12.47
CA ALA A 14 8.42 -2.74 -11.47
C ALA A 14 8.04 -3.89 -10.52
N PHE A 15 8.64 -5.04 -10.83
CA PHE A 15 9.08 -6.08 -9.90
C PHE A 15 8.01 -6.96 -9.24
N GLN A 16 7.72 -8.06 -9.92
CA GLN A 16 7.24 -9.29 -9.29
C GLN A 16 8.47 -10.18 -9.01
N GLY A 17 8.92 -10.26 -7.76
CA GLY A 17 9.91 -11.28 -7.31
C GLY A 17 11.38 -10.85 -7.13
N VAL A 18 11.71 -9.56 -7.07
CA VAL A 18 13.09 -9.08 -6.77
C VAL A 18 13.10 -8.35 -5.43
N LEU A 19 14.14 -8.60 -4.63
CA LEU A 19 14.47 -7.85 -3.41
C LEU A 19 14.39 -6.33 -3.68
N VAL A 20 13.27 -5.71 -3.26
CA VAL A 20 13.06 -4.28 -3.40
C VAL A 20 13.97 -3.57 -2.40
N LYS A 21 14.81 -2.63 -2.87
CA LYS A 21 15.65 -1.82 -1.99
C LYS A 21 14.84 -0.66 -1.46
N GLU A 22 15.17 -0.18 -0.27
CA GLU A 22 14.55 1.00 0.37
C GLU A 22 14.48 2.21 -0.59
N LYS A 23 15.53 2.37 -1.41
CA LYS A 23 15.61 3.43 -2.42
C LYS A 23 14.66 3.28 -3.60
N ASP A 24 14.25 2.07 -3.94
CA ASP A 24 13.20 1.85 -4.95
C ASP A 24 11.81 2.12 -4.34
N LEU A 25 11.64 1.84 -3.05
CA LEU A 25 10.42 2.13 -2.30
C LEU A 25 10.16 3.63 -2.14
N GLU A 26 11.17 4.42 -1.77
CA GLU A 26 11.03 5.89 -1.64
C GLU A 26 10.68 6.58 -2.97
N ASN A 27 11.10 5.99 -4.09
CA ASN A 27 10.83 6.52 -5.43
C ASN A 27 9.47 6.08 -5.98
N THR A 28 8.83 5.09 -5.36
CA THR A 28 7.51 4.61 -5.76
C THR A 28 6.42 5.25 -4.90
N THR A 29 5.43 5.88 -5.53
CA THR A 29 4.27 6.42 -4.82
C THR A 29 3.09 5.44 -4.92
N TYR A 30 2.50 5.11 -3.79
CA TYR A 30 1.33 4.26 -3.65
C TYR A 30 0.11 5.10 -3.30
N VAL A 31 -1.04 4.72 -3.84
CA VAL A 31 -2.31 5.41 -3.62
C VAL A 31 -3.31 4.46 -2.99
N PHE A 32 -3.83 4.84 -1.82
CA PHE A 32 -4.85 4.09 -1.09
C PHE A 32 -6.16 4.88 -1.10
N GLU A 33 -7.27 4.23 -1.42
CA GLU A 33 -8.60 4.86 -1.35
C GLU A 33 -9.24 4.53 -0.02
N LEU A 34 -9.42 5.53 0.84
CA LEU A 34 -9.97 5.39 2.19
C LEU A 34 -11.49 5.16 2.13
N GLU A 35 -12.07 4.63 3.21
CA GLU A 35 -13.53 4.42 3.37
C GLU A 35 -14.38 5.67 3.10
N ASP A 36 -13.83 6.86 3.36
CA ASP A 36 -14.49 8.15 3.12
C ASP A 36 -14.52 8.56 1.63
N GLY A 37 -13.90 7.76 0.74
CA GLY A 37 -13.73 8.07 -0.68
C GLY A 37 -12.54 9.00 -0.98
N SER A 38 -11.81 9.41 0.06
CA SER A 38 -10.58 10.19 -0.05
C SER A 38 -9.39 9.31 -0.50
N ARG A 39 -8.42 9.89 -1.21
CA ARG A 39 -7.21 9.19 -1.66
C ARG A 39 -6.00 9.63 -0.85
N LEU A 40 -5.22 8.66 -0.38
CA LEU A 40 -3.99 8.86 0.35
C LEU A 40 -2.80 8.46 -0.54
N GLU A 41 -1.96 9.42 -0.89
CA GLU A 41 -0.74 9.21 -1.69
C GLU A 41 0.49 9.22 -0.78
N VAL A 42 1.22 8.11 -0.72
CA VAL A 42 2.37 7.92 0.18
C VAL A 42 3.48 7.15 -0.50
N LYS A 43 4.73 7.31 -0.06
CA LYS A 43 5.87 6.58 -0.63
C LYS A 43 5.91 5.14 -0.14
N GLY A 44 6.52 4.25 -0.91
CA GLY A 44 6.62 2.82 -0.60
C GLY A 44 7.22 2.50 0.76
N ASN A 45 8.12 3.37 1.26
CA ASN A 45 8.79 3.27 2.54
C ASN A 45 8.04 3.97 3.70
N GLU A 46 6.96 4.71 3.42
CA GLU A 46 6.17 5.37 4.47
C GLU A 46 5.38 4.35 5.27
N GLU A 47 5.30 4.56 6.58
CA GLU A 47 4.56 3.73 7.51
C GLU A 47 3.08 4.15 7.58
N ILE A 48 2.19 3.17 7.46
CA ILE A 48 0.74 3.33 7.45
C ILE A 48 0.16 2.38 8.50
N GLU A 49 -0.65 2.93 9.40
CA GLU A 49 -1.47 2.14 10.32
C GLU A 49 -2.76 1.69 9.63
N TYR A 50 -2.94 0.38 9.50
CA TYR A 50 -4.14 -0.24 8.94
C TYR A 50 -4.56 -1.43 9.81
N ASP A 51 -5.85 -1.50 10.16
CA ASP A 51 -6.42 -2.52 11.05
C ASP A 51 -5.73 -2.67 12.43
N GLY A 52 -5.04 -1.62 12.89
CA GLY A 52 -4.29 -1.62 14.16
C GLY A 52 -2.86 -2.16 14.04
N GLU A 53 -2.41 -2.50 12.84
CA GLU A 53 -1.02 -2.87 12.53
C GLU A 53 -0.34 -1.79 11.68
N VAL A 54 0.96 -1.59 11.89
CA VAL A 54 1.76 -0.63 11.11
C VAL A 54 2.52 -1.36 10.02
N HIS A 55 2.32 -0.94 8.78
CA HIS A 55 2.98 -1.50 7.60
C HIS A 55 3.55 -0.40 6.73
N THR A 56 4.64 -0.67 6.01
CA THR A 56 5.06 0.23 4.95
C THR A 56 4.04 0.22 3.80
N ALA A 57 3.90 1.31 3.07
CA ALA A 57 2.95 1.42 1.97
C ALA A 57 3.11 0.28 0.94
N ALA A 58 4.33 -0.11 0.60
CA ALA A 58 4.55 -1.20 -0.32
C ALA A 58 4.05 -2.55 0.23
N ASN A 59 4.28 -2.82 1.51
CA ASN A 59 3.82 -4.05 2.16
C ASN A 59 2.30 -4.06 2.35
N LEU A 60 1.71 -2.95 2.77
CA LEU A 60 0.26 -2.81 2.91
C LEU A 60 -0.45 -3.01 1.57
N TYR A 61 0.11 -2.42 0.50
CA TYR A 61 -0.40 -2.60 -0.86
C TYR A 61 -0.42 -4.08 -1.25
N ASP A 62 0.68 -4.80 -1.00
CA ASP A 62 0.79 -6.22 -1.37
C ASP A 62 -0.19 -7.07 -0.56
N ALA A 63 -0.26 -6.84 0.76
CA ALA A 63 -1.20 -7.51 1.65
C ALA A 63 -2.67 -7.27 1.25
N LEU A 64 -3.05 -6.04 0.88
CA LEU A 64 -4.39 -5.72 0.38
C LEU A 64 -4.67 -6.42 -0.97
N LYS A 65 -3.69 -6.46 -1.87
CA LYS A 65 -3.80 -7.12 -3.18
C LYS A 65 -3.93 -8.64 -3.05
N GLU A 66 -3.16 -9.26 -2.17
CA GLU A 66 -3.23 -10.69 -1.88
C GLU A 66 -4.50 -11.08 -1.10
N GLY A 67 -5.27 -10.08 -0.66
CA GLY A 67 -6.51 -10.29 0.09
C GLY A 67 -6.27 -10.65 1.55
N TYR A 68 -5.08 -10.39 2.09
CA TYR A 68 -4.78 -10.55 3.51
C TYR A 68 -5.74 -9.70 4.37
N TYR A 69 -6.14 -8.55 3.83
CA TYR A 69 -7.06 -7.60 4.44
C TYR A 69 -8.46 -7.57 3.77
N GLY A 70 -8.85 -8.59 2.97
CA GLY A 70 -10.19 -8.69 2.36
C GLY A 70 -10.73 -10.13 2.32
N LYS A 71 -11.98 -10.42 2.70
CA LYS A 71 -13.20 -9.59 2.66
C LYS A 71 -14.13 -9.84 3.84
N PHE A 72 -14.65 -8.76 4.42
CA PHE A 72 -16.06 -8.59 4.76
C PHE A 72 -16.51 -7.20 4.33
#